data_AF-A0A7R7CHW3-F1
#
_entry.id   AF-A0A7R7CHW3-F1
#
_cell.length_a   1.000
_cell.length_b   1.000
_cell.length_c   1.000
_cell.angle_alpha   90.00
_cell.angle_beta   90.00
_cell.angle_gamma   90.00
#
_symmetry.space_group_name_H-M   'P 1'
#
loop_
_entity.id
_entity.type
_entity.pdbx_description
1 polymer ?
#
loop_
_entity_poly.entity_id
_entity_poly.type
_entity_poly.pdbx_seq_one_letter_code
_entity_poly.pdbx_strand_id
1 'polypeptide(L)'
;MMARKDDADFAQDDTLGGRISLAREAARLTMAQAARRLGVQTASWKAWECDRADPRSNRLAMMAGLLGVSPSWLLTGVGSGPVERSSDEVTDLLRELRAASAEAVSSQQRVEILLAKLEHHGRRLAAGTMSAA
;
A
#
# COMPACT_ATOMS: atom_id res chain seq x y z
N MET A 1 -18.10 -5.87 -24.57
CA MET A 1 -16.94 -5.29 -23.86
C MET A 1 -17.48 -4.41 -22.73
N MET A 2 -17.70 -5.00 -21.56
CA MET A 2 -18.15 -4.29 -20.36
C MET A 2 -16.96 -3.48 -19.82
N ALA A 3 -16.98 -2.16 -20.05
CA ALA A 3 -16.16 -1.27 -19.24
C ALA A 3 -16.72 -1.32 -17.81
N ARG A 4 -15.90 -1.76 -16.86
CA ARG A 4 -16.27 -1.87 -15.45
C ARG A 4 -16.78 -0.51 -14.96
N LYS A 5 -18.02 -0.50 -14.49
CA LYS A 5 -18.72 0.67 -13.96
C LYS A 5 -18.58 0.72 -12.42
N ASP A 6 -17.47 0.25 -11.88
CA ASP A 6 -17.37 -0.01 -10.43
C ASP A 6 -16.33 0.87 -9.70
N ASP A 7 -15.68 1.81 -10.39
CA ASP A 7 -14.68 2.69 -9.75
C ASP A 7 -15.27 4.02 -9.22
N ALA A 8 -16.59 4.22 -9.32
CA ALA A 8 -17.25 5.52 -9.10
C ALA A 8 -18.31 5.51 -7.99
N ASP A 9 -18.26 4.58 -7.04
CA ASP A 9 -19.32 4.41 -6.02
C ASP A 9 -18.90 4.70 -4.56
N PHE A 10 -17.68 5.18 -4.32
CA PHE A 10 -17.24 5.59 -2.96
C PHE A 10 -17.09 7.10 -2.76
N ALA A 11 -17.47 7.92 -3.76
CA ALA A 11 -17.56 9.36 -3.59
C ALA A 11 -18.86 9.76 -2.87
N GLN A 12 -19.22 9.05 -1.78
CA GLN A 12 -20.23 9.56 -0.85
C GLN A 12 -19.64 10.80 -0.19
N ASP A 13 -20.11 11.97 -0.64
CA ASP A 13 -19.95 13.27 0.01
C ASP A 13 -18.56 13.52 0.62
N ASP A 14 -17.65 14.09 -0.19
CA ASP A 14 -16.35 14.59 0.27
C ASP A 14 -16.53 15.83 1.18
N THR A 15 -17.15 15.62 2.34
CA THR A 15 -17.40 16.62 3.36
C THR A 15 -16.16 16.83 4.21
N LEU A 16 -16.14 17.96 4.91
CA LEU A 16 -15.11 18.21 5.90
C LEU A 16 -15.12 17.11 6.98
N GLY A 17 -16.29 16.71 7.47
CA GLY A 17 -16.43 15.62 8.45
C GLY A 17 -15.89 14.29 7.94
N GLY A 18 -16.19 13.93 6.69
CA GLY A 18 -15.66 12.74 6.03
C GLY A 18 -14.13 12.73 5.98
N ARG A 19 -13.51 13.84 5.56
CA ARG A 19 -12.04 13.96 5.51
C ARG A 19 -11.39 13.93 6.90
N ILE A 20 -12.03 14.52 7.92
CA ILE A 20 -11.56 14.43 9.30
C ILE A 20 -11.57 12.97 9.77
N SER A 21 -12.66 12.23 9.51
CA SER A 21 -12.78 10.82 9.89
C SER A 21 -11.71 9.97 9.21
N LEU A 22 -11.53 10.16 7.90
CA LEU A 22 -10.55 9.44 7.10
C LEU A 22 -9.12 9.68 7.61
N ALA A 23 -8.75 10.94 7.86
CA ALA A 23 -7.43 11.27 8.39
C ALA A 23 -7.20 10.74 9.81
N ARG A 24 -8.24 10.75 10.67
CA ARG A 24 -8.18 10.14 12.01
C ARG A 24 -7.91 8.63 11.94
N GLU A 25 -8.60 7.94 11.05
CA GLU A 25 -8.47 6.49 10.87
C GLU A 25 -7.11 6.11 10.31
N ALA A 26 -6.60 6.87 9.34
CA ALA A 26 -5.23 6.73 8.83
C ALA A 26 -4.17 6.93 9.93
N ALA A 27 -4.42 7.87 10.85
CA ALA A 27 -3.60 8.09 12.05
C ALA A 27 -3.79 7.02 13.16
N ARG A 28 -4.69 6.04 12.95
CA ARG A 28 -5.04 4.97 13.91
C ARG A 28 -5.50 5.48 15.27
N LEU A 29 -6.27 6.57 15.29
CA LEU A 29 -6.80 7.15 16.52
C LEU A 29 -8.30 6.88 16.67
N THR A 30 -8.73 6.59 17.88
CA THR A 30 -10.16 6.68 18.23
C THR A 30 -10.56 8.15 18.35
N MET A 31 -11.86 8.46 18.17
CA MET A 31 -12.38 9.83 18.38
C MET A 31 -12.00 10.39 19.76
N ALA A 32 -12.04 9.55 20.81
CA ALA A 32 -11.69 9.96 22.18
C ALA A 32 -10.19 10.26 22.33
N GLN A 33 -9.31 9.50 21.67
CA GLN A 33 -7.87 9.76 21.67
C GLN A 33 -7.56 11.06 20.92
N ALA A 34 -8.17 11.27 19.75
CA ALA A 34 -7.96 12.47 18.95
C ALA A 34 -8.46 13.73 19.67
N ALA A 35 -9.66 13.67 20.25
CA ALA A 35 -10.24 14.75 21.06
C ALA A 35 -9.35 15.10 22.27
N ARG A 36 -8.87 14.09 23.00
CA ARG A 36 -7.95 14.29 24.13
C ARG A 36 -6.66 14.97 23.71
N ARG A 37 -6.05 14.55 22.61
CA ARG A 37 -4.80 15.14 22.09
C ARG A 37 -4.99 16.58 21.61
N LEU A 38 -6.15 16.90 21.04
CA LEU A 38 -6.49 18.27 20.60
C LEU A 38 -6.99 19.17 21.76
N GLY A 39 -7.25 18.61 22.94
CA GLY A 39 -7.78 19.33 24.09
C GLY A 39 -9.23 19.78 23.90
N VAL A 40 -10.09 18.91 23.36
CA VAL A 40 -11.53 19.14 23.20
C VAL A 40 -12.36 17.97 23.73
N GLN A 41 -13.66 18.18 23.89
CA GLN A 41 -14.57 17.09 24.26
C GLN A 41 -14.76 16.13 23.09
N THR A 42 -14.89 14.82 23.38
CA THR A 42 -15.20 13.80 22.37
C THR A 42 -16.49 14.10 21.61
N ALA A 43 -17.48 14.73 22.27
CA ALA A 43 -18.72 15.15 21.62
C ALA A 43 -18.48 16.24 20.56
N SER A 44 -17.58 17.19 20.81
CA SER A 44 -17.20 18.23 19.82
C SER A 44 -16.51 17.59 18.61
N TRP A 45 -15.59 16.66 18.86
CA TRP A 45 -14.93 15.91 17.79
C TRP A 45 -15.93 15.14 16.94
N LYS A 46 -16.84 14.39 17.57
CA LYS A 46 -17.90 13.65 16.89
C LYS A 46 -18.81 14.56 16.07
N ALA A 47 -19.14 15.74 16.60
CA ALA A 47 -19.96 16.71 15.87
C ALA A 47 -19.28 17.18 14.58
N TRP A 48 -17.94 17.33 14.58
CA TRP A 48 -17.19 17.67 13.38
C TRP A 48 -17.17 16.53 12.35
N GLU A 49 -16.93 15.28 12.77
CA GLU A 49 -16.92 14.13 11.83
C GLU A 49 -18.29 13.82 11.24
N CYS A 50 -19.37 14.14 11.94
CA CYS A 50 -20.74 13.94 11.46
C CYS A 50 -21.34 15.18 10.79
N ASP A 51 -20.52 16.18 10.43
CA ASP A 51 -20.95 17.43 9.78
C ASP A 51 -22.06 18.18 10.56
N ARG A 52 -22.11 18.01 11.88
CA ARG A 52 -23.08 18.68 12.78
C ARG A 52 -22.61 20.03 13.28
N ALA A 53 -21.31 20.30 13.16
CA ALA A 53 -20.69 21.56 13.50
C ALA A 53 -19.37 21.70 12.75
N ASP A 54 -18.92 22.94 12.55
CA ASP A 54 -17.62 23.21 11.93
C ASP A 54 -16.55 23.52 13.00
N PRO A 55 -15.33 22.96 12.87
CA PRO A 55 -14.20 23.38 13.69
C PRO A 55 -13.78 24.80 13.31
N ARG A 56 -13.49 25.63 14.32
CA ARG A 56 -12.88 26.95 14.09
C ARG A 56 -11.51 26.79 13.40
N SER A 57 -11.09 27.80 12.64
CA SER A 57 -9.83 27.75 11.86
C SER A 57 -8.61 27.37 12.68
N ASN A 58 -8.50 27.84 13.92
CA ASN A 58 -7.41 27.46 14.83
C ASN A 58 -7.45 25.97 15.21
N ARG A 59 -8.65 25.41 15.43
CA ARG A 59 -8.84 23.98 15.72
C ARG A 59 -8.53 23.12 14.50
N LEU A 60 -8.92 23.58 13.30
CA LEU A 60 -8.63 22.88 12.05
C LEU A 60 -7.12 22.81 11.78
N ALA A 61 -6.39 23.92 11.98
CA ALA A 61 -4.94 23.93 11.81
C ALA A 61 -4.22 22.98 12.79
N MET A 62 -4.60 23.00 14.07
CA MET A 62 -4.05 22.07 15.06
C MET A 62 -4.42 20.61 14.77
N MET A 63 -5.64 20.37 14.29
CA MET A 63 -6.11 19.05 13.89
C MET A 63 -5.30 18.51 12.71
N ALA A 64 -5.05 19.31 11.68
CA ALA A 64 -4.19 18.95 10.56
C ALA A 64 -2.80 18.47 11.03
N GLY A 65 -2.14 19.23 11.92
CA GLY A 65 -0.87 18.83 12.50
C GLY A 65 -0.94 17.54 13.31
N LEU A 66 -2.00 17.34 14.10
CA LEU A 66 -2.24 16.11 14.87
C LEU A 66 -2.44 14.88 13.97
N LEU A 67 -3.15 15.05 12.86
CA LEU A 67 -3.53 13.97 11.95
C LEU A 67 -2.48 13.72 10.86
N GLY A 68 -1.43 14.53 10.78
CA GLY A 68 -0.37 14.39 9.78
C GLY A 68 -0.83 14.75 8.36
N VAL A 69 -1.75 15.71 8.24
CA VAL A 69 -2.27 16.20 6.95
C VAL A 69 -2.14 17.72 6.87
N SER A 70 -2.32 18.28 5.68
CA SER A 70 -2.37 19.73 5.49
C SER A 70 -3.76 20.30 5.79
N PRO A 71 -3.86 21.55 6.30
CA PRO A 71 -5.14 22.23 6.47
C PRO A 71 -5.93 22.38 5.17
N SER A 72 -5.23 22.57 4.04
CA SER A 72 -5.87 22.64 2.71
C SER A 72 -6.53 21.31 2.36
N TRP A 73 -5.86 20.19 2.63
CA TRP A 73 -6.43 18.86 2.37
C TRP A 73 -7.70 18.62 3.20
N LEU A 74 -7.73 19.02 4.48
CA LEU A 74 -8.97 18.93 5.28
C LEU A 74 -10.11 19.77 4.69
N LEU A 75 -9.83 20.93 4.12
CA LEU A 75 -10.85 21.84 3.60
C LEU A 75 -11.33 21.49 2.18
N THR A 76 -10.45 20.97 1.33
CA THR A 76 -10.72 20.85 -0.11
C THR A 76 -10.37 19.49 -0.70
N GLY A 77 -9.79 18.58 0.09
CA GLY A 77 -9.20 17.33 -0.41
C GLY A 77 -7.88 17.53 -1.17
N VAL A 78 -7.41 18.77 -1.34
CA VAL A 78 -6.19 19.08 -2.11
C VAL A 78 -5.03 19.43 -1.19
N GLY A 79 -3.91 18.75 -1.40
CA GLY A 79 -2.65 18.98 -0.68
C GLY A 79 -2.08 17.68 -0.11
N SER A 80 -1.25 17.81 0.93
CA SER A 80 -0.74 16.65 1.65
C SER A 80 -1.88 16.04 2.47
N GLY A 81 -2.40 14.90 2.00
CA GLY A 81 -3.38 14.09 2.70
C GLY A 81 -2.74 13.01 3.57
N PRO A 82 -3.55 12.14 4.18
CA PRO A 82 -3.02 11.04 4.97
C PRO A 82 -2.16 10.18 4.07
N VAL A 83 -0.95 9.87 4.52
CA VAL A 83 -0.08 8.94 3.81
C VAL A 83 -0.73 7.57 3.92
N GLU A 84 -1.35 7.11 2.84
CA GLU A 84 -1.66 5.70 2.65
C GLU A 84 -0.34 4.95 2.74
N ARG A 85 -0.07 4.40 3.93
CA ARG A 85 1.02 3.45 4.08
C ARG A 85 0.73 2.31 3.13
N SER A 86 1.50 2.26 2.04
CA SER A 86 2.04 1.06 1.40
C SER A 86 2.04 1.07 -0.12
N SER A 87 1.81 2.19 -0.82
CA SER A 87 2.14 2.20 -2.26
C SER A 87 3.63 1.88 -2.46
N ASP A 88 4.50 2.49 -1.66
CA ASP A 88 5.95 2.28 -1.74
C ASP A 88 6.36 0.89 -1.21
N GLU A 89 5.80 0.45 -0.07
CA GLU A 89 6.10 -0.86 0.53
C GLU A 89 5.64 -2.03 -0.36
N VAL A 90 4.43 -1.96 -0.93
CA VAL A 90 3.93 -2.96 -1.88
C VAL A 90 4.75 -2.94 -3.17
N THR A 91 5.10 -1.74 -3.66
CA THR A 91 5.95 -1.61 -4.86
C THR A 91 7.34 -2.21 -4.64
N ASP A 92 7.93 -2.01 -3.46
CA ASP A 92 9.21 -2.59 -3.08
C ASP A 92 9.14 -4.11 -2.94
N LEU A 93 8.11 -4.64 -2.26
CA LEU A 93 7.86 -6.09 -2.16
C LEU A 93 7.68 -6.73 -3.55
N LEU A 94 6.93 -6.08 -4.45
CA LEU A 94 6.77 -6.56 -5.83
C LEU A 94 8.07 -6.49 -6.63
N ARG A 95 8.97 -5.56 -6.33
CA ARG A 95 10.30 -5.50 -6.94
C ARG A 95 11.15 -6.67 -6.47
N GLU A 96 11.14 -6.95 -5.16
CA GLU A 96 11.86 -8.07 -4.55
C GLU A 96 11.35 -9.43 -5.08
N LEU A 97 10.03 -9.62 -5.16
CA LEU A 97 9.43 -10.83 -5.72
C LEU A 97 9.85 -11.08 -7.19
N ARG A 98 9.92 -10.02 -8.01
CA ARG A 98 10.37 -10.13 -9.40
C ARG A 98 11.84 -10.54 -9.48
N ALA A 99 12.69 -9.96 -8.63
CA ALA A 99 14.11 -10.32 -8.56
C ALA A 99 14.30 -11.79 -8.15
N ALA A 100 13.62 -12.23 -7.09
CA ALA A 100 13.67 -13.62 -6.64
C ALA A 100 13.16 -14.61 -7.70
N SER A 101 12.08 -14.25 -8.42
CA SER A 101 11.55 -15.06 -9.52
C SER A 101 12.55 -15.20 -10.67
N ALA A 102 13.25 -14.11 -11.03
CA ALA A 102 14.27 -14.14 -12.08
C ALA A 102 15.47 -15.02 -11.70
N GLU A 103 15.91 -14.94 -10.44
CA GLU A 103 16.97 -15.79 -9.90
C GLU A 103 16.57 -17.27 -9.89
N ALA A 104 15.32 -17.58 -9.52
CA ALA A 104 14.80 -18.94 -9.54
C ALA A 104 14.80 -19.52 -10.96
N VAL A 105 14.36 -18.75 -11.96
CA VAL A 105 14.40 -19.15 -13.38
C VAL A 105 15.84 -19.40 -13.85
N SER A 106 16.77 -18.52 -13.51
CA SER A 106 18.19 -18.69 -13.87
C SER A 106 18.79 -19.95 -13.23
N SER A 107 18.44 -20.21 -11.96
CA SER A 107 18.86 -21.41 -11.24
C SER A 107 18.32 -22.68 -11.90
N GLN A 108 17.06 -22.68 -12.33
CA GLN A 108 16.44 -23.80 -13.07
C GLN A 108 17.14 -24.08 -14.40
N GLN A 109 17.39 -23.03 -15.20
CA GLN A 109 18.12 -23.16 -16.47
C GLN A 109 19.53 -23.73 -16.28
N ARG A 110 20.22 -23.32 -15.22
CA ARG A 110 21.55 -23.85 -14.91
C ARG A 110 21.51 -25.34 -14.58
N VAL A 111 20.51 -25.78 -13.82
CA VAL A 111 20.31 -27.21 -13.51
C VAL A 111 20.06 -28.01 -14.78
N GLU A 112 19.19 -27.53 -15.67
CA GLU A 112 18.89 -28.19 -16.94
C GLU A 112 20.14 -28.36 -17.82
N ILE A 113 20.96 -27.30 -17.93
CA ILE A 113 22.23 -27.36 -18.66
C ILE A 113 23.19 -28.39 -18.06
N LEU A 114 23.26 -28.49 -16.73
CA LEU A 114 24.12 -29.47 -16.07
C LEU A 114 23.64 -30.90 -16.29
N LEU A 115 22.33 -31.14 -16.24
CA LEU A 115 21.74 -32.45 -16.55
C LEU A 115 22.06 -32.86 -17.99
N ALA A 116 21.86 -31.97 -18.97
CA ALA A 116 22.19 -32.24 -20.37
C ALA A 116 23.68 -32.57 -20.58
N LYS A 117 24.59 -31.89 -19.87
CA LYS A 117 26.02 -32.18 -19.90
C LYS A 117 26.35 -33.57 -19.33
N LEU A 118 25.72 -33.95 -18.22
CA LEU A 118 25.91 -35.27 -17.61
C LEU A 118 25.39 -36.39 -18.52
N GLU A 119 24.20 -36.22 -19.11
CA GLU A 119 23.65 -37.18 -20.08
C GLU A 119 24.54 -37.34 -21.31
N HIS A 120 25.07 -36.24 -21.84
CA HIS A 120 26.02 -36.28 -22.95
C HIS A 120 27.31 -37.03 -22.58
N HIS A 121 27.86 -36.77 -21.39
CA HIS A 121 29.05 -37.45 -20.90
C HIS A 121 28.83 -38.96 -20.74
N GLY A 122 27.71 -39.37 -20.13
CA GLY A 122 27.35 -40.78 -19.98
C GLY A 122 27.22 -41.51 -21.31
N ARG A 123 26.57 -40.90 -22.32
CA ARG A 123 26.48 -41.47 -23.68
C ARG A 123 27.84 -41.68 -24.34
N ARG A 124 28.77 -40.73 -24.18
CA ARG A 124 30.12 -40.84 -24.73
C ARG A 124 30.92 -41.99 -24.10
N LEU A 125 30.78 -42.20 -22.80
CA LEU A 125 31.43 -43.31 -22.11
C LEU A 125 30.92 -44.67 -22.64
N ALA A 126 29.60 -44.81 -22.78
CA ALA A 126 28.98 -46.05 -23.27
C ALA A 126 29.40 -46.40 -24.73
N ALA A 127 29.48 -45.40 -25.62
CA ALA A 127 29.91 -45.60 -26.99
C ALA A 127 31.41 -45.98 -27.11
N GLY A 128 32.26 -45.40 -26.26
CA GLY A 128 33.69 -45.73 -26.20
C GLY A 128 33.96 -47.16 -25.73
N THR A 129 33.15 -47.68 -24.80
CA THR A 129 33.27 -49.08 -24.33
C THR A 129 32.80 -50.11 -25.35
N MET A 130 31.81 -49.79 -26.19
CA MET A 130 31.34 -50.70 -27.26
C MET A 130 32.28 -50.78 -28.47
N SER A 131 33.09 -49.75 -28.70
CA SER A 131 34.07 -49.76 -29.81
C SER A 131 35.38 -50.47 -29.47
N ALA A 132 35.59 -50.84 -28.20
CA ALA A 132 36.82 -51.46 -27.69
C ALA A 132 36.66 -52.97 -27.39
N ALA A 133 35.50 -53.55 -27.65
CA ALA A 133 35.19 -54.98 -27.51
C ALA A 133 34.94 -55.60 -28.89
#